data_AF-A0A7K2WZU9-F1
#
_entry.id   AF-A0A7K2WZU9-F1
#
_cell.length_a   1.000
_cell.length_b   1.000
_cell.length_c   1.000
_cell.angle_alpha   90.00
_cell.angle_beta   90.00
_cell.angle_gamma   90.00
#
_symmetry.space_group_name_H-M   'P 1'
#
loop_
_entity.id
_entity.type
_entity.pdbx_description
1 polymer ?
#
loop_
_entity_poly.entity_id
_entity_poly.type
_entity_poly.pdbx_seq_one_letter_code
_entity_poly.pdbx_strand_id
1 'polypeptide(L)'
;MPSESETIELSDDELRDIAGYAAACADRVLPVFERSLRNLPADPRPRDAVDAAYAFAAGERRTGALRQTAWAAYRAAQDASVPAAADAARAASHAAAAAYLHPKASAHQVKHILGAAAHAARAEELASGDRPRVAT
;
A
#
# COMPACT_ATOMS: atom_id res chain seq x y z
N MET A 1 -4.74 24.93 -30.85
CA MET A 1 -4.74 24.67 -29.40
C MET A 1 -3.50 23.87 -29.09
N PRO A 2 -2.59 24.31 -28.19
CA PRO A 2 -1.51 23.43 -27.77
C PRO A 2 -2.14 22.22 -27.07
N SER A 3 -1.76 21.00 -27.45
CA SER A 3 -2.17 19.81 -26.74
C SER A 3 -1.59 19.87 -25.33
N GLU A 4 -2.46 19.85 -24.31
CA GLU A 4 -2.00 19.63 -22.95
C GLU A 4 -1.16 18.34 -22.94
N SER A 5 0.04 18.40 -22.36
CA SER A 5 0.92 17.24 -22.25
C SER A 5 0.16 16.10 -21.55
N GLU A 6 -0.05 14.97 -22.23
CA GLU A 6 -0.71 13.78 -21.68
C GLU A 6 0.14 13.05 -20.61
N THR A 7 1.29 13.61 -20.25
CA THR A 7 2.29 13.09 -19.33
C THR A 7 2.63 14.16 -18.29
N ILE A 8 2.42 13.83 -17.01
CA ILE A 8 3.00 14.53 -15.86
C ILE A 8 4.22 13.70 -15.44
N GLU A 9 5.41 14.25 -15.64
CA GLU A 9 6.65 13.66 -15.13
C GLU A 9 6.68 13.85 -13.61
N LEU A 10 6.90 12.77 -12.86
CA LEU A 10 7.18 12.83 -11.42
C LEU A 10 8.69 12.68 -11.24
N SER A 11 9.29 13.64 -10.54
CA SER A 11 10.66 13.54 -10.07
C SER A 11 10.83 12.38 -9.08
N ASP A 12 12.07 11.91 -8.92
CA ASP A 12 12.36 10.89 -7.90
C ASP A 12 12.00 11.38 -6.49
N ASP A 13 12.11 12.69 -6.21
CA ASP A 13 11.72 13.27 -4.92
C ASP A 13 10.20 13.26 -4.70
N GLU A 14 9.42 13.60 -5.73
CA GLU A 14 7.95 13.45 -5.66
C GLU A 14 7.52 11.99 -5.48
N LEU A 15 8.21 11.06 -6.15
CA LEU A 15 7.96 9.62 -5.96
C LEU A 15 8.29 9.17 -4.54
N ARG A 16 9.34 9.73 -3.92
CA ARG A 16 9.71 9.46 -2.53
C ARG A 16 8.67 10.00 -1.56
N ASP A 17 8.19 11.22 -1.78
CA ASP A 17 7.12 11.81 -0.97
C ASP A 17 5.83 10.99 -1.05
N ILE A 18 5.44 10.58 -2.25
CA ILE A 18 4.25 9.74 -2.46
C ILE A 18 4.45 8.36 -1.82
N ALA A 19 5.62 7.74 -1.96
CA ALA A 19 5.91 6.46 -1.34
C ALA A 19 5.91 6.53 0.19
N GLY A 20 6.45 7.61 0.78
CA GLY A 20 6.41 7.85 2.22
C GLY A 20 5.00 8.03 2.75
N TYR A 21 4.17 8.81 2.04
CA TYR A 21 2.74 8.94 2.35
C TYR A 21 2.00 7.59 2.27
N ALA A 22 2.24 6.82 1.21
CA ALA A 22 1.61 5.53 1.00
C ALA A 22 2.04 4.50 2.06
N ALA A 23 3.33 4.48 2.42
CA ALA A 23 3.87 3.66 3.50
C ALA A 23 3.21 4.01 4.84
N ALA A 24 3.08 5.30 5.17
CA ALA A 24 2.39 5.74 6.38
C ALA A 24 0.90 5.35 6.41
N CYS A 25 0.23 5.27 5.26
CA CYS A 25 -1.13 4.75 5.19
C CYS A 25 -1.19 3.24 5.45
N ALA A 26 -0.30 2.48 4.82
CA ALA A 26 -0.24 1.03 4.96
C ALA A 26 0.18 0.60 6.38
N ASP A 27 1.14 1.29 6.99
CA ASP A 27 1.68 0.97 8.32
C ASP A 27 0.59 1.04 9.41
N ARG A 28 -0.31 2.03 9.35
CA ARG A 28 -1.45 2.15 10.29
C ARG A 28 -2.31 0.89 10.35
N VAL A 29 -2.45 0.19 9.23
CA VAL A 29 -3.32 -0.99 9.11
C VAL A 29 -2.54 -2.31 9.08
N LEU A 30 -1.22 -2.28 9.02
CA LEU A 30 -0.37 -3.48 9.05
C LEU A 30 -0.67 -4.38 10.27
N PRO A 31 -0.92 -3.84 11.49
CA PRO A 31 -1.33 -4.65 12.63
C PRO A 31 -2.68 -5.38 12.44
N VAL A 32 -3.56 -4.93 11.53
CA VAL A 32 -4.81 -5.64 11.20
C VAL A 32 -4.50 -6.98 10.53
N PHE A 33 -3.57 -6.98 9.57
CA PHE A 33 -3.11 -8.19 8.90
C PHE A 33 -2.43 -9.14 9.88
N GLU A 34 -1.46 -8.66 10.65
CA GLU A 34 -0.70 -9.49 11.60
C GLU A 34 -1.59 -10.15 12.65
N ARG A 35 -2.59 -9.42 13.17
CA ARG A 35 -3.54 -9.97 14.15
C ARG A 35 -4.43 -11.07 13.59
N SER A 36 -4.69 -11.07 12.28
CA SER A 36 -5.46 -12.15 11.64
C SER A 36 -4.70 -13.47 11.60
N LEU A 37 -3.37 -13.43 11.71
CA LEU A 37 -2.49 -14.60 11.70
C LEU A 37 -2.22 -15.17 13.09
N ARG A 38 -2.96 -14.77 14.14
CA ARG A 38 -2.65 -15.11 15.54
C ARG A 38 -2.47 -16.61 15.84
N ASN A 39 -3.06 -17.49 15.03
CA ASN A 39 -2.96 -18.95 15.15
C ASN A 39 -2.21 -19.61 13.98
N LEU A 40 -1.52 -18.80 13.16
CA LEU A 40 -0.79 -19.20 11.96
C LEU A 40 0.67 -18.71 12.06
N PRO A 41 1.59 -19.28 11.27
CA PRO A 41 2.93 -18.72 11.12
C PRO A 41 2.87 -17.25 10.68
N ALA A 42 3.84 -16.45 11.14
CA ALA A 42 3.97 -15.07 10.68
C ALA A 42 4.21 -15.01 9.16
N ASP A 43 3.55 -14.08 8.50
CA ASP A 43 3.75 -13.79 7.08
C ASP A 43 4.38 -12.39 6.95
N PRO A 44 5.68 -12.30 6.58
CA PRO A 44 6.39 -11.03 6.54
C PRO A 44 6.03 -10.19 5.31
N ARG A 45 5.37 -10.76 4.29
CA ARG A 45 5.23 -10.14 2.96
C ARG A 45 4.65 -8.71 3.01
N PRO A 46 3.59 -8.39 3.78
CA PRO A 46 3.10 -7.01 3.87
C PRO A 46 4.05 -6.07 4.62
N ARG A 47 4.72 -6.54 5.68
CA ARG A 47 5.70 -5.72 6.42
C ARG A 47 6.91 -5.38 5.55
N ASP A 48 7.45 -6.38 4.86
CA ASP A 48 8.59 -6.19 3.95
C ASP A 48 8.27 -5.16 2.85
N ALA A 49 7.01 -5.10 2.39
CA ALA A 49 6.58 -4.09 1.42
C ALA A 49 6.51 -2.67 2.01
N VAL A 50 6.00 -2.52 3.24
CA VAL A 50 5.98 -1.23 3.95
C VAL A 50 7.40 -0.75 4.23
N ASP A 51 8.27 -1.63 4.75
CA ASP A 51 9.65 -1.29 5.06
C ASP A 51 10.44 -0.89 3.81
N ALA A 52 10.25 -1.61 2.70
CA ALA A 52 10.87 -1.26 1.42
C ALA A 52 10.38 0.09 0.87
N ALA A 53 9.08 0.41 1.06
CA ALA A 53 8.53 1.71 0.67
C ALA A 53 9.14 2.85 1.50
N TYR A 54 9.30 2.66 2.82
CA TYR A 54 9.99 3.63 3.67
C TYR A 54 11.47 3.78 3.32
N ALA A 55 12.17 2.69 3.02
CA ALA A 55 13.57 2.74 2.60
C ALA A 55 13.74 3.58 1.32
N PHE A 56 12.88 3.36 0.32
CA PHE A 56 12.87 4.20 -0.89
C PHE A 56 12.57 5.67 -0.58
N ALA A 57 11.55 5.94 0.24
CA ALA A 57 11.21 7.30 0.67
C ALA A 57 12.36 8.00 1.40
N ALA A 58 13.18 7.25 2.16
CA ALA A 58 14.37 7.74 2.85
C ALA A 58 15.60 7.96 1.93
N GLY A 59 15.46 7.72 0.63
CA GLY A 59 16.51 8.00 -0.36
C GLY A 59 17.23 6.77 -0.90
N GLU A 60 16.86 5.55 -0.48
CA GLU A 60 17.42 4.34 -1.08
C GLU A 60 17.05 4.21 -2.56
N ARG A 61 17.80 3.35 -3.27
CA ARG A 61 17.61 3.15 -4.71
C ARG A 61 16.27 2.48 -4.99
N ARG A 62 15.60 2.94 -6.05
CA ARG A 62 14.51 2.19 -6.70
C ARG A 62 15.06 0.92 -7.37
N THR A 63 14.92 -0.23 -6.71
CA THR A 63 15.50 -1.53 -7.16
C THR A 63 14.44 -2.51 -7.64
N GLY A 64 14.82 -3.62 -8.29
CA GLY A 64 13.88 -4.71 -8.56
C GLY A 64 13.37 -5.42 -7.30
N ALA A 65 14.09 -5.35 -6.17
CA ALA A 65 13.67 -5.95 -4.90
C ALA A 65 12.42 -5.27 -4.33
N LEU A 66 12.35 -3.94 -4.38
CA LEU A 66 11.15 -3.18 -3.99
C LEU A 66 9.92 -3.58 -4.80
N ARG A 67 10.07 -3.82 -6.12
CA ARG A 67 8.96 -4.32 -6.95
C ARG A 67 8.52 -5.72 -6.53
N GLN A 68 9.46 -6.57 -6.10
CA GLN A 68 9.14 -7.92 -5.66
C GLN A 68 8.37 -7.91 -4.33
N THR A 69 8.69 -7.03 -3.39
CA THR A 69 7.92 -6.90 -2.14
C THR A 69 6.49 -6.42 -2.41
N ALA A 70 6.29 -5.49 -3.35
CA ALA A 70 4.95 -5.09 -3.79
C ALA A 70 4.10 -6.29 -4.28
N TRP A 71 4.69 -7.16 -5.12
CA TRP A 71 4.01 -8.37 -5.60
C TRP A 71 3.81 -9.41 -4.51
N ALA A 72 4.76 -9.55 -3.58
CA ALA A 72 4.65 -10.47 -2.45
C ALA A 72 3.48 -10.07 -1.53
N ALA A 73 3.36 -8.78 -1.20
CA ALA A 73 2.24 -8.25 -0.42
C ALA A 73 0.90 -8.40 -1.16
N TYR A 74 0.88 -8.21 -2.50
CA TYR A 74 -0.31 -8.50 -3.30
C TYR A 74 -0.74 -9.97 -3.19
N ARG A 75 0.21 -10.90 -3.26
CA ARG A 75 -0.08 -12.34 -3.06
C ARG A 75 -0.59 -12.62 -1.65
N ALA A 76 -0.01 -12.00 -0.63
CA ALA A 76 -0.49 -12.11 0.75
C ALA A 76 -1.95 -11.64 0.89
N ALA A 77 -2.34 -10.58 0.16
CA ALA A 77 -3.72 -10.13 0.13
C ALA A 77 -4.68 -11.13 -0.51
N GLN A 78 -4.21 -11.92 -1.48
CA GLN A 78 -5.01 -12.97 -2.13
C GLN A 78 -5.13 -14.22 -1.26
N ASP A 79 -4.10 -14.50 -0.44
CA ASP A 79 -4.08 -15.64 0.48
C ASP A 79 -4.86 -15.36 1.79
N ALA A 80 -5.11 -14.09 2.11
CA ALA A 80 -5.80 -13.69 3.34
C ALA A 80 -7.28 -14.08 3.33
N SER A 81 -7.70 -14.83 4.35
CA SER A 81 -9.11 -15.24 4.55
C SER A 81 -9.99 -14.16 5.20
N VAL A 82 -9.37 -13.21 5.91
CA VAL A 82 -10.08 -12.11 6.57
C VAL A 82 -10.07 -10.89 5.65
N PRO A 83 -11.23 -10.33 5.27
CA PRO A 83 -11.31 -9.19 4.35
C PRO A 83 -10.49 -7.97 4.80
N ALA A 84 -10.54 -7.62 6.08
CA ALA A 84 -9.76 -6.51 6.63
C ALA A 84 -8.24 -6.73 6.49
N ALA A 85 -7.78 -7.97 6.65
CA ALA A 85 -6.37 -8.34 6.43
C ALA A 85 -6.01 -8.24 4.94
N ALA A 86 -6.88 -8.72 4.05
CA ALA A 86 -6.66 -8.62 2.62
C ALA A 86 -6.49 -7.16 2.17
N ASP A 87 -7.31 -6.23 2.65
CA ASP A 87 -7.15 -4.80 2.35
C ASP A 87 -5.88 -4.20 2.98
N ALA A 88 -5.51 -4.56 4.21
CA ALA A 88 -4.24 -4.12 4.79
C ALA A 88 -3.03 -4.58 3.96
N ALA A 89 -3.03 -5.81 3.45
CA ALA A 89 -1.98 -6.31 2.56
C ALA A 89 -1.99 -5.63 1.18
N ARG A 90 -3.16 -5.26 0.64
CA ARG A 90 -3.25 -4.42 -0.57
C ARG A 90 -2.67 -3.03 -0.33
N ALA A 91 -2.93 -2.43 0.84
CA ALA A 91 -2.35 -1.13 1.18
C ALA A 91 -0.81 -1.19 1.17
N ALA A 92 -0.23 -2.23 1.76
CA ALA A 92 1.22 -2.48 1.73
C ALA A 92 1.76 -2.69 0.31
N SER A 93 1.05 -3.45 -0.53
CA SER A 93 1.41 -3.63 -1.95
C SER A 93 1.44 -2.30 -2.71
N HIS A 94 0.42 -1.46 -2.51
CA HIS A 94 0.36 -0.13 -3.13
C HIS A 94 1.47 0.80 -2.63
N ALA A 95 1.84 0.72 -1.34
CA ALA A 95 2.95 1.50 -0.79
C ALA A 95 4.28 1.21 -1.51
N ALA A 96 4.63 -0.07 -1.68
CA ALA A 96 5.84 -0.45 -2.41
C ALA A 96 5.75 -0.14 -3.92
N ALA A 97 4.56 -0.24 -4.51
CA ALA A 97 4.34 0.06 -5.93
C ALA A 97 4.43 1.55 -6.26
N ALA A 98 4.24 2.45 -5.28
CA ALA A 98 4.27 3.90 -5.47
C ALA A 98 5.57 4.42 -6.09
N ALA A 99 6.70 3.73 -5.87
CA ALA A 99 7.99 4.08 -6.49
C ALA A 99 8.01 3.94 -8.04
N TYR A 100 7.01 3.27 -8.63
CA TYR A 100 6.92 3.00 -10.07
C TYR A 100 5.69 3.61 -10.72
N LEU A 101 5.11 4.66 -10.12
CA LEU A 101 4.06 5.43 -10.78
C LEU A 101 4.56 5.91 -12.15
N HIS A 102 3.74 5.66 -13.18
CA HIS A 102 4.08 6.01 -14.55
C HIS A 102 3.46 7.36 -14.94
N PRO A 103 4.15 8.16 -15.77
CA PRO A 103 3.69 9.47 -16.18
C PRO A 103 2.53 9.32 -17.15
N LYS A 104 1.29 9.49 -16.66
CA LYS A 104 0.11 9.71 -17.50
C LYS A 104 -0.80 10.70 -16.78
N ALA A 105 -1.10 11.83 -17.41
CA ALA A 105 -2.06 12.80 -16.94
C ALA A 105 -3.49 12.25 -17.13
N SER A 106 -3.85 11.21 -16.38
CA SER A 106 -5.13 10.51 -16.48
C SER A 106 -5.71 10.29 -15.10
N ALA A 107 -7.04 10.42 -14.98
CA ALA A 107 -7.78 10.04 -13.76
C ALA A 107 -7.49 8.60 -13.32
N HIS A 108 -7.03 7.73 -14.23
CA HIS A 108 -6.56 6.38 -13.90
C HIS A 108 -5.37 6.37 -12.92
N GLN A 109 -4.54 7.42 -12.86
CA GLN A 109 -3.42 7.50 -11.92
C GLN A 109 -3.84 7.77 -10.48
N VAL A 110 -5.02 8.37 -10.27
CA VAL A 110 -5.52 8.71 -8.92
C VAL A 110 -5.56 7.48 -8.03
N LYS A 111 -5.99 6.33 -8.56
CA LYS A 111 -6.04 5.07 -7.80
C LYS A 111 -4.64 4.53 -7.46
N HIS A 112 -3.62 4.85 -8.25
CA HIS A 112 -2.25 4.38 -7.99
C HIS A 112 -1.56 5.22 -6.92
N ILE A 113 -1.88 6.52 -6.84
CA ILE A 113 -1.41 7.43 -5.78
C ILE A 113 -2.18 7.17 -4.48
N LEU A 114 -3.51 7.11 -4.54
CA LEU A 114 -4.38 7.00 -3.36
C LEU A 114 -4.70 5.56 -2.95
N GLY A 115 -4.21 4.56 -3.69
CA GLY A 115 -4.57 3.15 -3.48
C GLY A 115 -4.22 2.64 -2.08
N ALA A 116 -3.05 3.01 -1.56
CA ALA A 116 -2.66 2.63 -0.20
C ALA A 116 -3.60 3.22 0.85
N ALA A 117 -3.95 4.50 0.72
CA ALA A 117 -4.87 5.18 1.62
C ALA A 117 -6.30 4.61 1.55
N ALA A 118 -6.79 4.34 0.35
CA ALA A 118 -8.13 3.78 0.14
C ALA A 118 -8.26 2.37 0.75
N HIS A 119 -7.27 1.51 0.51
CA HIS A 119 -7.26 0.17 1.10
C HIS A 119 -7.06 0.21 2.62
N ALA A 120 -6.24 1.13 3.15
CA ALA A 120 -6.11 1.33 4.58
C ALA A 120 -7.45 1.73 5.23
N ALA A 121 -8.14 2.73 4.68
CA ALA A 121 -9.45 3.15 5.18
C ALA A 121 -10.46 1.98 5.17
N ARG A 122 -10.48 1.18 4.09
CA ARG A 122 -11.35 0.01 3.98
C ARG A 122 -10.99 -1.10 4.97
N ALA A 123 -9.71 -1.31 5.24
CA ALA A 123 -9.25 -2.26 6.27
C ALA A 123 -9.71 -1.84 7.67
N GLU A 124 -9.64 -0.56 8.00
CA GLU A 124 -10.10 -0.01 9.28
C GLU A 124 -11.63 -0.12 9.44
N GLU A 125 -12.39 0.18 8.39
CA GLU A 125 -13.84 0.03 8.35
C GLU A 125 -14.25 -1.43 8.64
N LEU A 126 -13.67 -2.38 7.91
CA LEU A 126 -13.94 -3.80 8.06
C LEU A 126 -13.52 -4.32 9.45
N ALA A 127 -12.36 -3.91 9.96
CA ALA A 127 -11.88 -4.30 11.28
C ALA A 127 -12.75 -3.73 12.42
N SER A 128 -13.44 -2.61 12.19
CA SER A 128 -14.36 -2.00 13.15
C SER A 128 -15.74 -2.65 13.12
N GLY A 129 -16.20 -3.09 11.94
CA GLY A 129 -17.44 -3.85 11.78
C GLY A 129 -17.41 -5.25 12.41
N ASP A 130 -16.20 -5.83 12.56
CA ASP A 130 -15.97 -7.12 13.21
C ASP A 130 -15.93 -7.05 14.75
N ARG A 131 -15.92 -5.84 15.32
CA ARG A 131 -16.05 -5.67 16.78
C ARG A 131 -17.52 -5.76 17.17
N PRO A 132 -17.92 -6.62 18.12
CA PRO A 132 -19.28 -6.61 18.62
C PRO A 132 -19.59 -5.21 19.14
N ARG A 133 -20.64 -4.58 18.60
CA ARG A 133 -21.12 -3.28 19.08
C ARG A 133 -21.46 -3.46 20.56
N VAL A 134 -20.63 -2.94 21.45
CA VAL A 134 -20.99 -2.81 22.86
C VAL A 134 -22.11 -1.77 22.89
N ALA A 135 -23.34 -2.24 23.06
CA ALA A 135 -24.47 -1.36 23.31
C ALA A 135 -24.16 -0.58 24.60
N THR A 136 -24.19 0.75 24.49
CA THR A 136 -24.20 1.67 25.63
C THR A 136 -25.61 2.22 25.79
#